data_AF-A0A966Q4J3-F1
#
_entry.id   AF-A0A966Q4J3-F1
#
_cell.length_a   1.000
_cell.length_b   1.000
_cell.length_c   1.000
_cell.angle_alpha   90.00
_cell.angle_beta   90.00
_cell.angle_gamma   90.00
#
_symmetry.space_group_name_H-M   'P 1'
#
loop_
_entity.id
_entity.type
_entity.pdbx_description
1 polymer ?
#
loop_
_entity_poly.entity_id
_entity_poly.type
_entity_poly.pdbx_seq_one_letter_code
_entity_poly.pdbx_strand_id
1 'polypeptide(L)'
;TEGLINLNVTTGANAEVIRETTKVFSYQPGKSLQILTTFVMNTGKTNLRQRVGYFGTDNGIYLELNGTTLSFVERSNTTGTIIETRVNQDDWNLDTLLGNVASSPSKITLDISKAQILFIDVEWLGLGTVRCGFVIDGQLIHCHSFHHANQITSTYMTTASLPLRQEIKNTGVTASNSTMKQVCTSVISEGGYELRGSQQAVGTAITAPKALTTKGVFYPVVSIRLKSTALDAIVIMTALSILGRGNGVDFNWQVITGGTVTTASWTPASADSAVEYTIDGTAISGGRVMASGYVNSSTQASPSIDVLKEALFKFQLERNSFTGVATPLTLAIAAGTDTSTCFGAMDWEEVTR
;
A
#
# COMPACT_ATOMS: atom_id res chain seq x y z
N THR A 1 2.53 -10.66 -26.26
CA THR A 1 2.49 -9.68 -25.16
C THR A 1 3.23 -10.29 -23.99
N GLU A 2 4.20 -9.57 -23.41
CA GLU A 2 4.95 -10.05 -22.23
C GLU A 2 4.09 -9.91 -20.96
N GLY A 3 4.24 -10.82 -19.99
CA GLY A 3 3.54 -10.78 -18.69
C GLY A 3 4.21 -9.82 -17.70
N LEU A 4 4.41 -8.56 -18.10
CA LEU A 4 5.11 -7.54 -17.33
C LEU A 4 4.64 -6.14 -17.70
N ILE A 5 5.16 -5.13 -17.00
CA ILE A 5 4.80 -3.73 -17.21
C ILE A 5 6.04 -2.89 -17.51
N ASN A 6 6.00 -2.16 -18.62
CA ASN A 6 7.07 -1.28 -19.05
C ASN A 6 6.92 0.11 -18.44
N LEU A 7 7.93 0.55 -17.69
CA LEU A 7 8.07 1.91 -17.18
C LEU A 7 8.97 2.69 -18.16
N ASN A 8 8.34 3.46 -19.05
CA ASN A 8 9.02 4.16 -20.13
C ASN A 8 9.22 5.64 -19.79
N VAL A 9 10.42 6.16 -20.05
CA VAL A 9 10.73 7.59 -20.02
C VAL A 9 11.37 8.02 -21.33
N THR A 10 11.04 9.23 -21.79
CA THR A 10 11.70 9.87 -22.94
C THR A 10 13.10 10.38 -22.54
N THR A 11 13.78 11.13 -23.40
CA THR A 11 15.11 11.71 -23.11
C THR A 11 15.10 12.97 -22.25
N GLY A 12 13.92 13.57 -22.04
CA GLY A 12 13.78 14.84 -21.35
C GLY A 12 14.24 14.77 -19.89
N ALA A 13 14.84 15.86 -19.40
CA ALA A 13 15.13 15.99 -17.98
C ALA A 13 13.82 15.91 -17.15
N ASN A 14 13.90 15.34 -15.95
CA ASN A 14 12.76 15.12 -15.05
C ASN A 14 11.66 14.19 -15.59
N ALA A 15 11.85 13.53 -16.74
CA ALA A 15 10.96 12.45 -17.15
C ALA A 15 11.01 11.33 -16.10
N GLU A 16 9.84 10.95 -15.56
CA GLU A 16 9.75 10.08 -14.39
C GLU A 16 8.52 9.19 -14.46
N VAL A 17 8.70 7.94 -14.04
CA VAL A 17 7.61 7.03 -13.71
C VAL A 17 7.89 6.46 -12.33
N ILE A 18 6.95 6.66 -11.41
CA ILE A 18 6.94 6.02 -10.10
C ILE A 18 5.73 5.11 -10.04
N ARG A 19 5.94 3.89 -9.56
CA ARG A 19 4.86 2.95 -9.34
C ARG A 19 4.97 2.33 -7.96
N GLU A 20 3.88 2.43 -7.22
CA GLU A 20 3.78 1.98 -5.84
C GLU A 20 2.48 1.20 -5.63
N THR A 21 2.49 0.24 -4.71
CA THR A 21 1.26 -0.39 -4.23
C THR A 21 0.39 0.61 -3.48
N THR A 22 -0.92 0.60 -3.71
CA THR A 22 -1.89 1.43 -2.96
C THR A 22 -2.05 1.00 -1.50
N LYS A 23 -1.44 -0.14 -1.16
CA LYS A 23 -1.44 -0.82 0.13
C LYS A 23 -0.03 -0.86 0.69
N VAL A 24 0.06 -0.86 2.02
CA VAL A 24 1.28 -1.16 2.76
C VAL A 24 1.24 -2.58 3.31
N PHE A 25 2.41 -3.18 3.48
CA PHE A 25 2.51 -4.53 4.02
C PHE A 25 2.85 -4.40 5.51
N SER A 26 1.99 -4.88 6.41
CA SER A 26 2.26 -4.78 7.84
C SER A 26 3.49 -5.61 8.18
N TYR A 27 4.36 -5.02 8.99
CA TYR A 27 5.29 -5.78 9.78
C TYR A 27 4.60 -6.41 11.01
N GLN A 28 4.94 -7.66 11.34
CA GLN A 28 4.51 -8.32 12.58
C GLN A 28 5.72 -8.49 13.52
N PRO A 29 5.68 -7.89 14.74
CA PRO A 29 6.75 -8.05 15.72
C PRO A 29 7.19 -9.49 15.96
N GLY A 30 8.51 -9.72 15.89
CA GLY A 30 9.14 -11.02 16.09
C GLY A 30 9.19 -11.91 14.85
N LYS A 31 8.82 -11.41 13.66
CA LYS A 31 8.89 -12.15 12.40
C LYS A 31 9.56 -11.32 11.31
N SER A 32 10.55 -11.87 10.63
CA SER A 32 11.17 -11.26 9.45
C SER A 32 10.16 -11.09 8.32
N LEU A 33 10.37 -10.03 7.52
CA LEU A 33 9.71 -9.85 6.23
C LEU A 33 10.69 -10.21 5.11
N GLN A 34 10.31 -11.20 4.29
CA GLN A 34 11.02 -11.53 3.06
C GLN A 34 10.31 -10.90 1.87
N ILE A 35 11.00 -10.01 1.19
CA ILE A 35 10.55 -9.34 -0.02
C ILE A 35 11.26 -9.98 -1.20
N LEU A 36 10.50 -10.37 -2.21
CA LEU A 36 11.02 -10.81 -3.51
C LEU A 36 10.47 -9.89 -4.58
N THR A 37 11.36 -9.31 -5.39
CA THR A 37 10.98 -8.40 -6.47
C THR A 37 11.72 -8.74 -7.74
N THR A 38 10.99 -8.82 -8.84
CA THR A 38 11.51 -9.24 -10.14
C THR A 38 11.39 -8.12 -11.15
N PHE A 39 12.48 -7.88 -11.87
CA PHE A 39 12.59 -6.73 -12.75
C PHE A 39 13.70 -6.92 -13.80
N VAL A 40 13.70 -6.03 -14.78
CA VAL A 40 14.81 -5.81 -15.72
C VAL A 40 15.06 -4.31 -15.76
N MET A 41 16.23 -3.84 -15.33
CA MET A 41 16.56 -2.41 -15.47
C MET A 41 17.00 -2.10 -16.90
N ASN A 42 16.80 -0.85 -17.33
CA ASN A 42 17.52 -0.33 -18.48
C ASN A 42 19.02 -0.34 -18.16
N THR A 43 19.88 -0.60 -19.14
CA THR A 43 21.32 -0.40 -19.01
C THR A 43 21.64 0.98 -18.44
N GLY A 44 22.57 1.04 -17.47
CA GLY A 44 22.99 2.28 -16.84
C GLY A 44 23.53 3.29 -17.84
N LYS A 45 23.17 4.56 -17.65
CA LYS A 45 23.60 5.68 -18.50
C LYS A 45 23.55 6.98 -17.70
N THR A 46 24.38 7.96 -18.06
CA THR A 46 24.39 9.29 -17.43
C THR A 46 22.99 9.87 -17.35
N ASN A 47 22.68 10.47 -16.19
CA ASN A 47 21.39 11.09 -15.88
C ASN A 47 20.18 10.16 -15.79
N LEU A 48 20.36 8.83 -15.80
CA LEU A 48 19.28 7.88 -15.54
C LEU A 48 19.41 7.29 -14.13
N ARG A 49 18.34 7.35 -13.35
CA ARG A 49 18.22 6.68 -12.05
C ARG A 49 17.07 5.68 -12.08
N GLN A 50 17.30 4.47 -11.58
CA GLN A 50 16.32 3.40 -11.44
C GLN A 50 16.36 2.83 -10.03
N ARG A 51 15.19 2.54 -9.44
CA ARG A 51 15.08 1.98 -8.08
C ARG A 51 14.04 0.88 -8.00
N VAL A 52 14.33 -0.14 -7.19
CA VAL A 52 13.42 -1.25 -6.88
C VAL A 52 13.56 -1.64 -5.42
N GLY A 53 12.45 -1.75 -4.69
CA GLY A 53 12.52 -2.30 -3.35
C GLY A 53 11.25 -2.18 -2.52
N TYR A 54 11.45 -2.30 -1.21
CA TYR A 54 10.44 -2.17 -0.17
C TYR A 54 10.64 -0.82 0.52
N PHE A 55 10.08 0.23 -0.07
CA PHE A 55 10.31 1.61 0.37
C PHE A 55 9.17 2.55 -0.01
N GLY A 56 8.98 3.56 0.82
CA GLY A 56 8.08 4.68 0.58
C GLY A 56 8.84 5.99 0.49
N THR A 57 8.16 7.09 0.77
CA THR A 57 8.75 8.44 0.74
C THR A 57 9.81 8.59 1.83
N ASP A 58 9.53 8.10 3.05
CA ASP A 58 10.31 8.43 4.24
C ASP A 58 11.25 7.31 4.70
N ASN A 59 10.93 6.05 4.40
CA ASN A 59 11.69 4.90 4.86
C ASN A 59 11.78 3.80 3.79
N GLY A 60 12.76 2.92 3.95
CA GLY A 60 12.77 1.62 3.30
C GLY A 60 14.12 1.20 2.75
N ILE A 61 14.12 0.03 2.13
CA ILE A 61 15.30 -0.63 1.59
C ILE A 61 15.10 -0.86 0.10
N TYR A 62 16.06 -0.43 -0.71
CA TYR A 62 15.97 -0.57 -2.15
C TYR A 62 17.33 -0.69 -2.84
N LEU A 63 17.31 -1.27 -4.04
CA LEU A 63 18.41 -1.26 -4.98
C LEU A 63 18.29 0.00 -5.85
N GLU A 64 19.38 0.73 -6.04
CA GLU A 64 19.47 1.95 -6.86
C GLU A 64 20.57 1.78 -7.92
N LEU A 65 20.21 1.97 -9.20
CA LEU A 65 21.15 2.21 -10.28
C LEU A 65 21.08 3.70 -10.64
N ASN A 66 22.11 4.47 -10.27
CA ASN A 66 22.21 5.89 -10.58
C ASN A 66 23.38 6.14 -11.52
N GLY A 67 23.09 6.54 -12.76
CA GLY A 67 24.09 6.55 -13.81
C GLY A 67 24.51 5.12 -14.14
N THR A 68 25.75 4.78 -13.80
CA THR A 68 26.32 3.43 -13.90
C THR A 68 26.65 2.83 -12.53
N THR A 69 26.36 3.54 -11.44
CA THR A 69 26.68 3.09 -10.08
C THR A 69 25.48 2.35 -9.49
N LEU A 70 25.67 1.07 -9.19
CA LEU A 70 24.69 0.23 -8.51
C LEU A 70 24.95 0.24 -7.00
N SER A 71 23.89 0.38 -6.20
CA SER A 71 23.98 0.44 -4.74
C SER A 71 22.76 -0.16 -4.06
N PHE A 72 22.97 -0.71 -2.86
CA PHE A 72 21.89 -0.91 -1.90
C PHE A 72 21.74 0.35 -1.05
N VAL A 73 20.51 0.73 -0.76
CA VAL A 73 20.19 1.95 -0.03
C VAL A 73 19.21 1.66 1.09
N GLU A 74 19.57 2.07 2.29
CA GLU A 74 18.66 2.21 3.44
C GLU A 74 18.24 3.67 3.57
N ARG A 75 16.93 3.93 3.53
CA ARG A 75 16.33 5.24 3.75
C ARG A 75 15.64 5.26 5.12
N SER A 76 15.87 6.32 5.88
CA SER A 76 15.33 6.51 7.22
C SER A 76 14.87 7.95 7.47
N ASN A 77 13.75 8.12 8.17
CA ASN A 77 13.27 9.43 8.63
C ASN A 77 13.25 9.53 10.17
N THR A 78 14.07 8.73 10.87
CA THR A 78 14.05 8.64 12.34
C THR A 78 14.51 9.90 13.06
N THR A 79 15.26 10.77 12.37
CA THR A 79 15.70 12.07 12.87
C THR A 79 14.74 13.22 12.49
N GLY A 80 13.62 12.92 11.83
CA GLY A 80 12.70 13.92 11.27
C GLY A 80 13.21 14.55 9.96
N THR A 81 14.32 14.07 9.42
CA THR A 81 14.80 14.38 8.06
C THR A 81 15.25 13.09 7.39
N ILE A 82 14.98 12.97 6.08
CA ILE A 82 15.37 11.79 5.31
C ILE A 82 16.89 11.68 5.22
N ILE A 83 17.42 10.56 5.70
CA ILE A 83 18.81 10.15 5.55
C ILE A 83 18.85 8.87 4.71
N GLU A 84 19.83 8.77 3.81
CA GLU A 84 20.02 7.62 2.94
C GLU A 84 21.45 7.07 3.07
N THR A 85 21.57 5.90 3.67
CA THR A 85 22.83 5.14 3.75
C THR A 85 22.99 4.33 2.47
N ARG A 86 23.90 4.76 1.59
CA ARG A 86 24.18 4.11 0.30
C ARG A 86 25.43 3.25 0.40
N VAL A 87 25.35 2.02 -0.10
CA VAL A 87 26.49 1.11 -0.22
C VAL A 87 26.61 0.66 -1.67
N ASN A 88 27.67 1.12 -2.33
CA ASN A 88 27.96 0.79 -3.72
C ASN A 88 28.33 -0.69 -3.87
N GLN A 89 28.15 -1.23 -5.09
CA GLN A 89 28.42 -2.64 -5.39
C GLN A 89 29.83 -3.10 -4.99
N ASP A 90 30.83 -2.25 -5.15
CA ASP A 90 32.23 -2.56 -4.78
C ASP A 90 32.42 -2.70 -3.26
N ASP A 91 31.52 -2.11 -2.47
CA ASP A 91 31.54 -2.08 -0.99
C ASP A 91 30.57 -3.09 -0.36
N TRP A 92 29.91 -3.93 -1.17
CA TRP A 92 29.06 -5.00 -0.63
C TRP A 92 29.90 -5.98 0.20
N ASN A 93 29.40 -6.34 1.39
CA ASN A 93 30.21 -6.95 2.45
C ASN A 93 30.19 -8.49 2.46
N LEU A 94 29.40 -9.13 1.58
CA LEU A 94 29.36 -10.59 1.44
C LEU A 94 29.72 -11.05 0.01
N ASP A 95 29.00 -10.55 -0.99
CA ASP A 95 29.28 -10.87 -2.40
C ASP A 95 28.98 -9.68 -3.31
N THR A 96 30.03 -9.11 -3.90
CA THR A 96 29.93 -7.95 -4.79
C THR A 96 29.34 -8.28 -6.17
N LEU A 97 29.27 -9.55 -6.55
CA LEU A 97 28.85 -9.99 -7.90
C LEU A 97 29.60 -9.31 -9.05
N LEU A 98 30.91 -9.05 -8.84
CA LEU A 98 31.81 -8.46 -9.83
C LEU A 98 32.55 -9.51 -10.67
N GLY A 99 32.11 -10.77 -10.63
CA GLY A 99 32.73 -11.87 -11.35
C GLY A 99 33.98 -12.41 -10.65
N ASN A 100 35.04 -12.67 -11.40
CA ASN A 100 36.22 -13.37 -10.90
C ASN A 100 37.17 -12.46 -10.08
N VAL A 101 36.67 -11.92 -8.97
CA VAL A 101 37.44 -11.10 -8.01
C VAL A 101 37.29 -11.65 -6.58
N ALA A 102 38.18 -11.25 -5.67
CA ALA A 102 38.18 -11.75 -4.29
C ALA A 102 36.90 -11.40 -3.52
N SER A 103 36.35 -10.20 -3.76
CA SER A 103 35.13 -9.70 -3.10
C SER A 103 33.83 -10.31 -3.64
N SER A 104 33.90 -11.13 -4.71
CA SER A 104 32.76 -11.91 -5.22
C SER A 104 33.06 -13.41 -5.06
N PRO A 105 32.70 -14.02 -3.93
CA PRO A 105 32.91 -15.45 -3.68
C PRO A 105 32.13 -16.34 -4.66
N SER A 106 30.94 -15.95 -5.12
CA SER A 106 30.17 -16.71 -6.12
C SER A 106 30.82 -16.75 -7.51
N LYS A 107 31.72 -15.80 -7.81
CA LYS A 107 32.34 -15.62 -9.14
C LYS A 107 31.35 -15.24 -10.25
N ILE A 108 30.16 -14.79 -9.89
CA ILE A 108 29.12 -14.38 -10.84
C ILE A 108 29.26 -12.88 -11.13
N THR A 109 29.08 -12.47 -12.39
CA THR A 109 28.95 -11.06 -12.76
C THR A 109 27.48 -10.70 -12.86
N LEU A 110 27.01 -9.76 -12.03
CA LEU A 110 25.65 -9.23 -12.10
C LEU A 110 25.48 -8.30 -13.31
N ASP A 111 24.61 -8.68 -14.25
CA ASP A 111 24.12 -7.79 -15.30
C ASP A 111 22.69 -7.34 -14.97
N ILE A 112 22.56 -6.15 -14.39
CA ILE A 112 21.28 -5.57 -13.98
C ILE A 112 20.32 -5.29 -15.16
N SER A 113 20.83 -5.31 -16.40
CA SER A 113 20.02 -5.20 -17.62
C SER A 113 19.37 -6.52 -18.05
N LYS A 114 19.60 -7.60 -17.30
CA LYS A 114 18.94 -8.91 -17.43
C LYS A 114 17.89 -9.10 -16.34
N ALA A 115 17.09 -10.16 -16.48
CA ALA A 115 16.07 -10.51 -15.50
C ALA A 115 16.72 -10.84 -14.15
N GLN A 116 16.25 -10.15 -13.10
CA GLN A 116 16.70 -10.34 -11.73
C GLN A 116 15.55 -10.75 -10.83
N ILE A 117 15.88 -11.52 -9.80
CA ILE A 117 15.05 -11.70 -8.62
C ILE A 117 15.86 -11.13 -7.45
N LEU A 118 15.51 -9.94 -6.99
CA LEU A 118 16.10 -9.35 -5.79
C LEU A 118 15.34 -9.86 -4.58
N PHE A 119 16.09 -10.29 -3.55
CA PHE A 119 15.53 -10.51 -2.23
C PHE A 119 16.01 -9.44 -1.25
N ILE A 120 15.09 -9.03 -0.38
CA ILE A 120 15.37 -8.20 0.79
C ILE A 120 14.73 -8.91 1.98
N ASP A 121 15.50 -9.18 3.00
CA ASP A 121 15.04 -9.75 4.26
C ASP A 121 15.21 -8.71 5.36
N VAL A 122 14.10 -8.36 6.01
CA VAL A 122 14.02 -7.29 7.00
C VAL A 122 13.68 -7.88 8.36
N GLU A 123 14.66 -7.88 9.26
CA GLU A 123 14.43 -8.05 10.70
C GLU A 123 14.15 -6.68 11.33
N TRP A 124 12.99 -6.50 11.99
CA TRP A 124 12.63 -5.19 12.53
C TRP A 124 11.92 -5.25 13.89
N LEU A 125 12.62 -5.03 15.00
CA LEU A 125 11.97 -4.64 16.26
C LEU A 125 12.26 -3.16 16.54
N GLY A 126 12.29 -2.35 15.47
CA GLY A 126 12.98 -1.07 15.42
C GLY A 126 14.49 -1.20 15.15
N LEU A 127 15.07 -2.36 15.46
CA LEU A 127 16.47 -2.76 15.23
C LEU A 127 16.53 -4.11 14.52
N GLY A 128 17.71 -4.51 14.04
CA GLY A 128 17.93 -5.82 13.45
C GLY A 128 19.01 -5.80 12.36
N THR A 129 19.07 -6.86 11.58
CA THR A 129 19.86 -6.92 10.34
C THR A 129 18.94 -6.92 9.12
N VAL A 130 19.29 -6.13 8.11
CA VAL A 130 18.64 -6.19 6.79
C VAL A 130 19.58 -6.87 5.81
N ARG A 131 19.16 -7.98 5.20
CA ARG A 131 19.95 -8.75 4.23
C ARG A 131 19.43 -8.51 2.82
N CYS A 132 20.32 -8.20 1.89
CA CYS A 132 19.99 -7.94 0.50
C CYS A 132 20.81 -8.82 -0.44
N GLY A 133 20.21 -9.29 -1.53
CA GLY A 133 20.91 -10.09 -2.52
C GLY A 133 20.03 -10.54 -3.68
N PHE A 134 20.51 -11.49 -4.47
CA PHE A 134 19.81 -11.94 -5.68
C PHE A 134 19.59 -13.46 -5.66
N VAL A 135 18.49 -13.92 -6.25
CA VAL A 135 18.33 -15.34 -6.59
C VAL A 135 18.93 -15.57 -7.96
N ILE A 136 20.02 -16.33 -8.02
CA ILE A 136 20.71 -16.71 -9.27
C ILE A 136 20.83 -18.23 -9.28
N ASP A 137 20.41 -18.88 -10.36
CA ASP A 137 20.40 -20.34 -10.52
C ASP A 137 19.74 -21.10 -9.36
N GLY A 138 18.67 -20.51 -8.79
CA GLY A 138 17.92 -21.06 -7.66
C GLY A 138 18.58 -20.89 -6.29
N GLN A 139 19.71 -20.17 -6.19
CA GLN A 139 20.42 -19.90 -4.95
C GLN A 139 20.26 -18.44 -4.51
N LEU A 140 20.04 -18.22 -3.21
CA LEU A 140 20.07 -16.90 -2.60
C LEU A 140 21.53 -16.46 -2.44
N ILE A 141 22.02 -15.64 -3.37
CA ILE A 141 23.34 -15.00 -3.28
C ILE A 141 23.21 -13.75 -2.41
N HIS A 142 23.66 -13.85 -1.16
CA HIS A 142 23.65 -12.75 -0.20
C HIS A 142 24.78 -11.77 -0.49
N CYS A 143 24.42 -10.55 -0.87
CA CYS A 143 25.37 -9.53 -1.29
C CYS A 143 25.76 -8.58 -0.16
N HIS A 144 24.78 -8.05 0.57
CA HIS A 144 25.03 -7.05 1.61
C HIS A 144 24.14 -7.21 2.84
N SER A 145 24.67 -6.86 4.01
CA SER A 145 23.93 -6.72 5.26
C SER A 145 24.10 -5.32 5.85
N PHE A 146 22.98 -4.66 6.14
CA PHE A 146 22.93 -3.51 7.05
C PHE A 146 22.77 -4.03 8.48
N HIS A 147 23.71 -3.69 9.36
CA HIS A 147 23.69 -4.10 10.76
C HIS A 147 23.43 -2.90 11.66
N HIS A 148 22.62 -3.11 12.70
CA HIS A 148 22.22 -2.03 13.61
C HIS A 148 22.54 -2.33 15.09
N ALA A 149 22.58 -3.61 15.45
CA ALA A 149 22.81 -4.05 16.83
C ALA A 149 24.16 -3.54 17.35
N ASN A 150 24.13 -2.81 18.48
CA ASN A 150 25.30 -2.20 19.10
C ASN A 150 26.04 -1.17 18.21
N GLN A 151 25.37 -0.61 17.21
CA GLN A 151 25.93 0.38 16.27
C GLN A 151 25.14 1.70 16.25
N ILE A 152 23.81 1.64 16.36
CA ILE A 152 22.94 2.81 16.37
C ILE A 152 22.26 3.01 17.73
N THR A 153 21.81 4.23 18.01
CA THR A 153 21.21 4.62 19.30
C THR A 153 19.68 4.69 19.28
N SER A 154 19.06 4.51 18.11
CA SER A 154 17.61 4.56 17.90
C SER A 154 17.22 3.56 16.80
N THR A 155 15.97 3.57 16.35
CA THR A 155 15.53 2.69 15.26
C THR A 155 16.21 3.02 13.94
N TYR A 156 16.37 2.03 13.05
CA TYR A 156 16.96 2.25 11.71
C TYR A 156 15.93 2.75 10.69
N MET A 157 14.63 2.59 10.96
CA MET A 157 13.50 3.19 10.22
C MET A 157 12.38 3.54 11.19
N THR A 158 11.53 4.52 10.84
CA THR A 158 10.37 4.87 11.68
C THR A 158 9.25 3.83 11.59
N THR A 159 9.16 3.10 10.48
CA THR A 159 8.23 1.99 10.27
C THR A 159 8.79 0.99 9.28
N ALA A 160 8.51 -0.30 9.50
CA ALA A 160 8.70 -1.36 8.51
C ALA A 160 7.38 -1.77 7.82
N SER A 161 6.29 -1.03 8.04
CA SER A 161 5.04 -1.19 7.29
C SER A 161 5.07 -0.28 6.07
N LEU A 162 5.61 -0.80 4.95
CA LEU A 162 5.96 0.00 3.78
C LEU A 162 5.26 -0.55 2.53
N PRO A 163 5.13 0.27 1.48
CA PRO A 163 4.67 -0.21 0.19
C PRO A 163 5.82 -0.84 -0.61
N LEU A 164 5.48 -1.51 -1.70
CA LEU A 164 6.44 -1.92 -2.72
C LEU A 164 6.49 -0.85 -3.80
N ARG A 165 7.71 -0.42 -4.17
CA ARG A 165 7.90 0.69 -5.11
C ARG A 165 8.98 0.39 -6.16
N GLN A 166 8.73 0.86 -7.38
CA GLN A 166 9.72 0.94 -8.46
C GLN A 166 9.71 2.35 -9.07
N GLU A 167 10.90 2.89 -9.35
CA GLU A 167 11.08 4.24 -9.91
C GLU A 167 12.03 4.19 -11.11
N ILE A 168 11.72 4.94 -12.17
CA ILE A 168 12.66 5.30 -13.24
C ILE A 168 12.58 6.81 -13.45
N LYS A 169 13.73 7.50 -13.36
CA LYS A 169 13.82 8.96 -13.43
C LYS A 169 15.01 9.41 -14.24
N ASN A 170 14.79 10.36 -15.12
CA ASN A 170 15.85 11.17 -15.72
C ASN A 170 16.22 12.32 -14.75
N THR A 171 17.40 12.25 -14.13
CA THR A 171 17.94 13.33 -13.27
C THR A 171 18.50 14.50 -14.07
N GLY A 172 18.53 14.38 -15.39
CA GLY A 172 18.95 15.36 -16.39
C GLY A 172 18.61 14.83 -17.79
N VAL A 173 19.03 15.49 -18.87
CA VAL A 173 18.82 14.98 -20.24
C VAL A 173 19.59 13.67 -20.42
N THR A 174 18.94 12.64 -20.97
CA THR A 174 19.57 11.34 -21.26
C THR A 174 19.81 11.15 -22.76
N ALA A 175 20.79 10.32 -23.13
CA ALA A 175 21.19 10.11 -24.52
C ALA A 175 20.16 9.34 -25.36
N SER A 176 19.27 8.58 -24.72
CA SER A 176 18.23 7.79 -25.39
C SER A 176 17.10 7.46 -24.41
N ASN A 177 15.91 7.18 -24.96
CA ASN A 177 14.77 6.70 -24.19
C ASN A 177 15.17 5.50 -23.32
N SER A 178 14.49 5.34 -22.18
CA SER A 178 14.81 4.28 -21.22
C SER A 178 13.55 3.52 -20.83
N THR A 179 13.70 2.20 -20.70
CA THR A 179 12.62 1.31 -20.29
C THR A 179 13.08 0.39 -19.18
N MET A 180 12.40 0.47 -18.04
CA MET A 180 12.54 -0.49 -16.95
C MET A 180 11.33 -1.42 -16.95
N LYS A 181 11.55 -2.72 -16.78
CA LYS A 181 10.48 -3.73 -16.77
C LYS A 181 10.18 -4.16 -15.33
N GLN A 182 8.95 -3.93 -14.90
CA GLN A 182 8.40 -4.45 -13.66
C GLN A 182 7.70 -5.77 -13.94
N VAL A 183 8.08 -6.86 -13.25
CA VAL A 183 7.51 -8.19 -13.50
C VAL A 183 6.54 -8.59 -12.37
N CYS A 184 7.06 -8.90 -11.20
CA CYS A 184 6.29 -9.40 -10.06
C CYS A 184 6.94 -9.02 -8.73
N THR A 185 6.15 -8.95 -7.66
CA THR A 185 6.65 -8.66 -6.32
C THR A 185 5.80 -9.34 -5.24
N SER A 186 6.44 -9.76 -4.14
CA SER A 186 5.80 -10.33 -2.96
C SER A 186 6.45 -9.86 -1.67
N VAL A 187 5.65 -9.79 -0.60
CA VAL A 187 6.12 -9.63 0.79
C VAL A 187 5.58 -10.80 1.60
N ILE A 188 6.46 -11.53 2.28
CA ILE A 188 6.17 -12.75 3.02
C ILE A 188 6.56 -12.53 4.48
N SER A 189 5.67 -12.89 5.41
CA SER A 189 6.04 -13.00 6.83
C SER A 189 6.48 -14.42 7.13
N GLU A 190 7.74 -14.62 7.50
CA GLU A 190 8.35 -15.96 7.61
C GLU A 190 7.78 -16.80 8.77
N GLY A 191 7.10 -16.18 9.74
CA GLY A 191 6.41 -16.88 10.84
C GLY A 191 4.89 -17.02 10.66
N GLY A 192 4.37 -16.85 9.44
CA GLY A 192 2.94 -16.76 9.16
C GLY A 192 2.34 -15.40 9.51
N TYR A 193 1.12 -15.13 9.06
CA TYR A 193 0.52 -13.80 9.11
C TYR A 193 -0.81 -13.82 9.85
N GLU A 194 -0.88 -13.16 11.01
CA GLU A 194 -2.12 -12.99 11.75
C GLU A 194 -2.25 -11.55 12.22
N LEU A 195 -3.26 -10.85 11.69
CA LEU A 195 -3.55 -9.47 12.05
C LEU A 195 -4.44 -9.42 13.28
N ARG A 196 -4.04 -8.59 14.24
CA ARG A 196 -4.80 -8.21 15.43
C ARG A 196 -4.71 -6.70 15.57
N GLY A 197 -5.84 -6.05 15.72
CA GLY A 197 -5.96 -4.60 15.86
C GLY A 197 -7.05 -4.19 16.82
N SER A 198 -7.19 -2.88 17.01
CA SER A 198 -8.28 -2.31 17.80
C SER A 198 -9.55 -2.21 16.96
N GLN A 199 -10.65 -2.79 17.42
CA GLN A 199 -11.94 -2.70 16.74
C GLN A 199 -12.62 -1.36 17.03
N GLN A 200 -13.17 -0.73 16.00
CA GLN A 200 -13.96 0.50 16.07
C GLN A 200 -15.16 0.41 15.13
N ALA A 201 -16.15 1.29 15.32
CA ALA A 201 -17.38 1.30 14.55
C ALA A 201 -17.92 2.73 14.40
N VAL A 202 -18.61 2.98 13.28
CA VAL A 202 -19.34 4.22 13.03
C VAL A 202 -20.60 3.95 12.22
N GLY A 203 -21.67 4.69 12.50
CA GLY A 203 -22.92 4.56 11.77
C GLY A 203 -23.81 5.77 11.91
N THR A 204 -24.85 5.80 11.08
CA THR A 204 -25.91 6.81 11.18
C THR A 204 -26.61 6.70 12.54
N ALA A 205 -26.88 7.85 13.19
CA ALA A 205 -27.62 7.85 14.44
C ALA A 205 -29.05 7.32 14.24
N ILE A 206 -29.57 6.54 15.20
CA ILE A 206 -30.91 5.93 15.12
C ILE A 206 -32.04 6.98 14.98
N THR A 207 -31.80 8.21 15.43
CA THR A 207 -32.72 9.34 15.34
C THR A 207 -32.58 10.16 14.06
N ALA A 208 -31.57 9.91 13.23
CA ALA A 208 -31.24 10.68 12.04
C ALA A 208 -30.95 9.73 10.85
N PRO A 209 -31.99 9.08 10.28
CA PRO A 209 -31.81 8.18 9.15
C PRO A 209 -31.36 8.93 7.89
N LYS A 210 -30.61 8.24 7.03
CA LYS A 210 -30.18 8.76 5.74
C LYS A 210 -31.35 8.86 4.78
N ALA A 211 -31.58 10.05 4.23
CA ALA A 211 -32.57 10.27 3.18
C ALA A 211 -32.01 9.87 1.80
N LEU A 212 -32.76 9.04 1.08
CA LEU A 212 -32.52 8.63 -0.30
C LEU A 212 -33.60 9.29 -1.15
N THR A 213 -33.32 10.50 -1.64
CA THR A 213 -34.36 11.38 -2.21
C THR A 213 -34.88 10.88 -3.56
N THR A 214 -33.98 10.37 -4.39
CA THR A 214 -34.28 9.90 -5.74
C THR A 214 -34.06 8.38 -5.84
N LYS A 215 -35.05 7.65 -6.34
CA LYS A 215 -34.94 6.22 -6.57
C LYS A 215 -33.82 5.86 -7.55
N GLY A 216 -33.18 4.72 -7.33
CA GLY A 216 -32.08 4.21 -8.16
C GLY A 216 -30.77 4.99 -8.05
N VAL A 217 -30.72 6.11 -7.30
CA VAL A 217 -29.50 6.88 -7.05
C VAL A 217 -28.81 6.36 -5.80
N PHE A 218 -27.50 6.13 -5.89
CA PHE A 218 -26.67 5.74 -4.76
C PHE A 218 -26.26 6.95 -3.93
N TYR A 219 -26.57 6.90 -2.63
CA TYR A 219 -26.14 7.90 -1.66
C TYR A 219 -25.09 7.29 -0.73
N PRO A 220 -23.99 8.00 -0.44
CA PRO A 220 -23.01 7.54 0.54
C PRO A 220 -23.61 7.66 1.95
N VAL A 221 -23.82 6.51 2.60
CA VAL A 221 -24.43 6.42 3.94
C VAL A 221 -23.38 6.52 5.03
N VAL A 222 -22.28 5.78 4.86
CA VAL A 222 -21.09 5.84 5.72
C VAL A 222 -19.87 5.75 4.82
N SER A 223 -18.89 6.62 5.02
CA SER A 223 -17.58 6.48 4.38
C SER A 223 -16.46 6.63 5.40
N ILE A 224 -15.43 5.81 5.27
CA ILE A 224 -14.22 5.86 6.11
C ILE A 224 -12.98 6.01 5.22
N ARG A 225 -11.94 6.68 5.71
CA ARG A 225 -10.62 6.76 5.07
C ARG A 225 -9.51 6.98 6.11
N LEU A 226 -8.26 6.74 5.71
CA LEU A 226 -7.10 7.07 6.54
C LEU A 226 -6.96 8.59 6.72
N LYS A 227 -6.52 9.03 7.90
CA LYS A 227 -6.09 10.41 8.13
C LYS A 227 -4.84 10.70 7.29
N SER A 228 -4.69 11.94 6.84
CA SER A 228 -3.49 12.38 6.10
C SER A 228 -2.19 12.25 6.90
N THR A 229 -2.28 12.24 8.24
CA THR A 229 -1.14 12.07 9.16
C THR A 229 -0.83 10.61 9.49
N ALA A 230 -1.67 9.65 9.06
CA ALA A 230 -1.56 8.23 9.41
C ALA A 230 -1.70 7.34 8.16
N LEU A 231 -1.11 7.78 7.06
CA LEU A 231 -1.25 7.07 5.79
C LEU A 231 -0.65 5.66 5.83
N ASP A 232 0.39 5.42 6.64
CA ASP A 232 1.05 4.11 6.86
C ASP A 232 0.32 3.16 7.82
N ALA A 233 -0.83 3.57 8.35
CA ALA A 233 -1.67 2.72 9.17
C ALA A 233 -2.40 1.66 8.34
N ILE A 234 -2.59 0.48 8.93
CA ILE A 234 -3.28 -0.64 8.31
C ILE A 234 -4.63 -0.80 8.97
N VAL A 235 -5.68 -0.47 8.22
CA VAL A 235 -7.06 -0.47 8.67
C VAL A 235 -7.88 -1.38 7.78
N ILE A 236 -8.61 -2.32 8.36
CA ILE A 236 -9.41 -3.30 7.61
C ILE A 236 -10.86 -3.21 8.05
N MET A 237 -11.79 -3.07 7.10
CA MET A 237 -13.23 -3.15 7.43
C MET A 237 -13.58 -4.58 7.86
N THR A 238 -14.26 -4.73 8.99
CA THR A 238 -14.54 -6.03 9.60
C THR A 238 -16.02 -6.41 9.53
N ALA A 239 -16.91 -5.43 9.52
CA ALA A 239 -18.33 -5.64 9.33
C ALA A 239 -19.02 -4.44 8.69
N LEU A 240 -20.20 -4.69 8.12
CA LEU A 240 -21.16 -3.65 7.77
C LEU A 240 -22.55 -4.13 8.16
N SER A 241 -23.41 -3.18 8.53
CA SER A 241 -24.82 -3.42 8.83
C SER A 241 -25.69 -2.38 8.14
N ILE A 242 -26.84 -2.82 7.62
CA ILE A 242 -27.76 -1.98 6.84
C ILE A 242 -29.19 -2.26 7.28
N LEU A 243 -29.98 -1.18 7.40
CA LEU A 243 -31.40 -1.25 7.67
C LEU A 243 -32.18 -0.29 6.75
N GLY A 244 -33.00 -0.84 5.86
CA GLY A 244 -33.97 -0.07 5.08
C GLY A 244 -35.24 0.21 5.89
N ARG A 245 -35.79 1.42 5.81
CA ARG A 245 -37.09 1.77 6.41
C ARG A 245 -38.19 1.77 5.35
N GLY A 246 -39.44 1.73 5.80
CA GLY A 246 -40.61 1.72 4.92
C GLY A 246 -41.27 0.34 4.88
N ASN A 247 -42.16 0.16 3.91
CA ASN A 247 -42.89 -1.09 3.70
C ASN A 247 -42.95 -1.42 2.22
N GLY A 248 -42.42 -2.57 1.82
CA GLY A 248 -42.29 -2.99 0.43
C GLY A 248 -41.25 -2.20 -0.36
N VAL A 249 -40.24 -1.63 0.29
CA VAL A 249 -39.17 -0.88 -0.40
C VAL A 249 -37.94 -1.77 -0.56
N ASP A 250 -37.50 -1.95 -1.81
CA ASP A 250 -36.24 -2.61 -2.12
C ASP A 250 -35.08 -1.63 -2.07
N PHE A 251 -33.98 -2.05 -1.47
CA PHE A 251 -32.73 -1.31 -1.40
C PHE A 251 -31.62 -2.12 -2.05
N ASN A 252 -30.75 -1.43 -2.78
CA ASN A 252 -29.48 -1.98 -3.22
C ASN A 252 -28.36 -1.31 -2.43
N TRP A 253 -27.44 -2.10 -1.89
CA TRP A 253 -26.26 -1.59 -1.22
C TRP A 253 -25.00 -1.95 -2.00
N GLN A 254 -23.99 -1.09 -1.89
CA GLN A 254 -22.68 -1.28 -2.49
C GLN A 254 -21.59 -0.83 -1.51
N VAL A 255 -20.48 -1.57 -1.48
CA VAL A 255 -19.23 -1.08 -0.89
C VAL A 255 -18.31 -0.66 -2.02
N ILE A 256 -17.91 0.61 -2.02
CA ILE A 256 -17.17 1.26 -3.10
C ILE A 256 -15.84 1.76 -2.55
N THR A 257 -14.73 1.41 -3.20
CA THR A 257 -13.41 1.98 -2.91
C THR A 257 -13.00 2.96 -4.00
N GLY A 258 -12.33 4.06 -3.66
CA GLY A 258 -11.85 5.02 -4.68
C GLY A 258 -12.90 5.99 -5.18
N GLY A 259 -14.11 5.99 -4.61
CA GLY A 259 -15.17 6.92 -4.98
C GLY A 259 -14.91 8.32 -4.43
N THR A 260 -15.32 9.34 -5.18
CA THR A 260 -15.34 10.73 -4.70
C THR A 260 -16.66 10.97 -3.97
N VAL A 261 -16.57 11.20 -2.65
CA VAL A 261 -17.73 11.49 -1.80
C VAL A 261 -17.89 13.00 -1.67
N THR A 262 -19.03 13.53 -2.11
CA THR A 262 -19.43 14.92 -1.84
C THR A 262 -19.90 15.01 -0.39
N THR A 263 -19.16 15.69 0.47
CA THR A 263 -19.49 15.83 1.90
C THR A 263 -19.02 17.18 2.44
N ALA A 264 -19.58 17.64 3.57
CA ALA A 264 -19.18 18.90 4.19
C ALA A 264 -17.88 18.75 4.98
N SER A 265 -17.70 17.66 5.71
CA SER A 265 -16.46 17.41 6.47
C SER A 265 -16.17 15.93 6.65
N TRP A 266 -14.91 15.65 6.99
CA TRP A 266 -14.46 14.36 7.51
C TRP A 266 -14.15 14.54 8.99
N THR A 267 -14.68 13.64 9.81
CA THR A 267 -14.57 13.69 11.27
C THR A 267 -13.64 12.58 11.76
N PRO A 268 -12.64 12.87 12.59
CA PRO A 268 -11.82 11.84 13.23
C PRO A 268 -12.67 10.84 14.01
N ALA A 269 -12.42 9.53 13.85
CA ALA A 269 -13.14 8.53 14.65
C ALA A 269 -12.81 8.65 16.15
N SER A 270 -11.55 8.97 16.46
CA SER A 270 -11.09 9.42 17.77
C SER A 270 -9.82 10.25 17.61
N ALA A 271 -9.30 10.82 18.71
CA ALA A 271 -8.02 11.53 18.70
C ALA A 271 -6.88 10.62 18.21
N ASP A 272 -6.82 9.39 18.72
CA ASP A 272 -5.74 8.42 18.48
C ASP A 272 -5.99 7.46 17.31
N SER A 273 -7.17 7.50 16.69
CA SER A 273 -7.51 6.64 15.55
C SER A 273 -6.75 7.06 14.28
N ALA A 274 -6.37 6.09 13.45
CA ALA A 274 -5.84 6.37 12.11
C ALA A 274 -6.94 6.76 11.08
N VAL A 275 -8.21 6.70 11.45
CA VAL A 275 -9.38 6.83 10.57
C VAL A 275 -10.14 8.14 10.80
N GLU A 276 -10.63 8.69 9.71
CA GLU A 276 -11.69 9.69 9.68
C GLU A 276 -12.87 9.21 8.84
N TYR A 277 -14.07 9.69 9.16
CA TYR A 277 -15.32 9.24 8.55
C TYR A 277 -16.23 10.40 8.17
N THR A 278 -17.22 10.11 7.32
CA THR A 278 -18.35 11.00 7.01
C THR A 278 -19.63 10.18 6.93
N ILE A 279 -20.71 10.73 7.50
CA ILE A 279 -22.09 10.19 7.42
C ILE A 279 -23.08 11.18 6.77
N ASP A 280 -22.61 12.39 6.49
CA ASP A 280 -23.34 13.51 5.89
C ASP A 280 -23.16 13.61 4.38
N GLY A 281 -22.39 12.72 3.75
CA GLY A 281 -22.15 12.76 2.31
C GLY A 281 -23.42 12.73 1.45
N THR A 282 -23.51 13.53 0.40
CA THR A 282 -24.74 13.72 -0.39
C THR A 282 -24.72 13.02 -1.74
N ALA A 283 -23.53 12.75 -2.28
CA ALA A 283 -23.35 12.08 -3.56
C ALA A 283 -22.02 11.32 -3.59
N ILE A 284 -21.97 10.27 -4.40
CA ILE A 284 -20.74 9.54 -4.71
C ILE A 284 -20.60 9.36 -6.22
N SER A 285 -19.39 9.51 -6.74
CA SER A 285 -19.07 9.25 -8.14
C SER A 285 -17.73 8.52 -8.30
N GLY A 286 -17.61 7.72 -9.36
CA GLY A 286 -16.42 6.91 -9.62
C GLY A 286 -16.20 5.79 -8.60
N GLY A 287 -14.97 5.29 -8.53
CA GLY A 287 -14.58 4.18 -7.68
C GLY A 287 -14.89 2.79 -8.26
N ARG A 288 -14.49 1.76 -7.51
CA ARG A 288 -14.68 0.35 -7.82
C ARG A 288 -15.60 -0.28 -6.78
N VAL A 289 -16.67 -0.91 -7.24
CA VAL A 289 -17.58 -1.71 -6.40
C VAL A 289 -16.85 -2.98 -5.96
N MET A 290 -16.68 -3.15 -4.66
CA MET A 290 -16.06 -4.33 -4.03
C MET A 290 -17.10 -5.37 -3.63
N ALA A 291 -18.31 -4.92 -3.30
CA ALA A 291 -19.40 -5.73 -2.79
C ALA A 291 -20.73 -5.09 -3.17
N SER A 292 -21.76 -5.90 -3.42
CA SER A 292 -23.13 -5.41 -3.56
C SER A 292 -24.14 -6.47 -3.17
N GLY A 293 -25.33 -6.03 -2.77
CA GLY A 293 -26.47 -6.90 -2.50
C GLY A 293 -27.77 -6.13 -2.44
N TYR A 294 -28.84 -6.84 -2.11
CA TYR A 294 -30.20 -6.30 -2.04
C TYR A 294 -30.83 -6.65 -0.69
N VAL A 295 -31.65 -5.74 -0.18
CA VAL A 295 -32.45 -5.93 1.03
C VAL A 295 -33.81 -5.28 0.83
N ASN A 296 -34.88 -5.91 1.30
CA ASN A 296 -36.23 -5.35 1.27
C ASN A 296 -36.63 -4.87 2.68
N SER A 297 -37.47 -3.84 2.80
CA SER A 297 -38.11 -3.47 4.07
C SER A 297 -39.57 -3.94 4.11
N SER A 298 -40.00 -4.56 5.20
CA SER A 298 -41.41 -4.94 5.41
C SER A 298 -41.87 -4.70 6.84
N THR A 299 -43.18 -4.51 7.03
CA THR A 299 -43.78 -4.34 8.37
C THR A 299 -43.79 -5.61 9.22
N GLN A 300 -43.63 -6.79 8.61
CA GLN A 300 -43.63 -8.09 9.30
C GLN A 300 -42.22 -8.53 9.70
N ALA A 301 -41.21 -8.13 8.92
CA ALA A 301 -39.80 -8.32 9.21
C ALA A 301 -38.95 -7.38 8.35
N SER A 302 -38.00 -6.67 8.96
CA SER A 302 -36.93 -5.99 8.21
C SER A 302 -35.67 -6.85 8.28
N PRO A 303 -35.28 -7.55 7.20
CA PRO A 303 -34.00 -8.25 7.18
C PRO A 303 -32.87 -7.24 7.35
N SER A 304 -32.02 -7.45 8.35
CA SER A 304 -30.68 -6.83 8.40
C SER A 304 -29.71 -7.74 7.68
N ILE A 305 -28.78 -7.15 6.92
CA ILE A 305 -27.65 -7.87 6.34
C ILE A 305 -26.44 -7.51 7.17
N ASP A 306 -25.85 -8.51 7.81
CA ASP A 306 -24.54 -8.42 8.42
C ASP A 306 -23.52 -9.14 7.53
N VAL A 307 -22.58 -8.37 6.99
CA VAL A 307 -21.48 -8.93 6.20
C VAL A 307 -20.26 -9.05 7.11
N LEU A 308 -19.86 -10.27 7.45
CA LEU A 308 -18.73 -10.54 8.33
C LEU A 308 -17.39 -10.58 7.58
N LYS A 309 -16.30 -10.32 8.31
CA LYS A 309 -14.88 -10.31 7.88
C LYS A 309 -14.50 -11.44 6.93
N GLU A 310 -14.99 -12.66 7.18
CA GLU A 310 -14.72 -13.87 6.38
C GLU A 310 -15.32 -13.80 4.97
N ALA A 311 -16.41 -13.07 4.81
CA ALA A 311 -17.17 -13.01 3.57
C ALA A 311 -16.65 -11.93 2.61
N LEU A 312 -16.08 -10.81 3.07
CA LEU A 312 -16.02 -9.65 2.17
C LEU A 312 -14.90 -8.61 2.32
N PHE A 313 -14.06 -8.57 3.36
CA PHE A 313 -13.02 -7.52 3.43
C PHE A 313 -11.69 -7.98 4.05
N LYS A 314 -10.90 -8.73 3.27
CA LYS A 314 -9.44 -8.90 3.51
C LYS A 314 -8.62 -7.65 3.16
N PHE A 315 -9.27 -6.57 2.72
CA PHE A 315 -8.60 -5.48 2.05
C PHE A 315 -8.53 -4.25 2.95
N GLN A 316 -7.30 -3.86 3.26
CA GLN A 316 -7.01 -2.63 3.98
C GLN A 316 -7.50 -1.40 3.21
N LEU A 317 -7.76 -0.30 3.95
CA LEU A 317 -7.93 1.02 3.37
C LEU A 317 -6.71 1.38 2.51
N GLU A 318 -6.97 2.03 1.38
CA GLU A 318 -5.96 2.33 0.36
C GLU A 318 -5.58 3.81 0.40
N ARG A 319 -4.44 4.15 -0.21
CA ARG A 319 -3.96 5.53 -0.32
C ARG A 319 -3.25 5.78 -1.64
N ASN A 320 -3.13 7.06 -1.98
CA ASN A 320 -2.19 7.57 -2.96
C ASN A 320 -1.10 8.37 -2.24
N SER A 321 0.08 7.77 -2.09
CA SER A 321 1.23 8.41 -1.43
C SER A 321 1.80 9.58 -2.23
N PHE A 322 1.64 9.62 -3.55
CA PHE A 322 2.17 10.71 -4.39
C PHE A 322 1.43 12.02 -4.21
N THR A 323 0.14 11.94 -3.87
CA THR A 323 -0.69 13.11 -3.57
C THR A 323 -0.93 13.29 -2.08
N GLY A 324 -0.49 12.34 -1.23
CA GLY A 324 -0.80 12.33 0.20
C GLY A 324 -2.31 12.18 0.50
N VAL A 325 -3.05 11.54 -0.42
CA VAL A 325 -4.52 11.45 -0.32
C VAL A 325 -4.94 10.02 0.00
N ALA A 326 -5.66 9.84 1.11
CA ALA A 326 -6.30 8.59 1.45
C ALA A 326 -7.51 8.31 0.54
N THR A 327 -7.72 7.04 0.21
CA THR A 327 -8.84 6.61 -0.61
C THR A 327 -10.05 6.24 0.27
N PRO A 328 -11.23 6.83 0.04
CA PRO A 328 -12.45 6.44 0.74
C PRO A 328 -12.87 5.00 0.46
N LEU A 329 -13.36 4.33 1.51
CA LEU A 329 -14.20 3.16 1.45
C LEU A 329 -15.62 3.58 1.87
N THR A 330 -16.59 3.38 1.00
CA THR A 330 -17.94 3.94 1.15
C THR A 330 -19.01 2.86 1.05
N LEU A 331 -19.94 2.85 1.99
CA LEU A 331 -21.21 2.15 1.92
C LEU A 331 -22.19 3.09 1.26
N ALA A 332 -22.57 2.76 0.03
CA ALA A 332 -23.55 3.50 -0.74
C ALA A 332 -24.85 2.69 -0.84
N ILE A 333 -26.00 3.35 -0.70
CA ILE A 333 -27.31 2.71 -0.78
C ILE A 333 -28.20 3.45 -1.75
N ALA A 334 -28.93 2.71 -2.59
CA ALA A 334 -30.00 3.18 -3.44
C ALA A 334 -31.32 2.52 -3.02
N ALA A 335 -32.45 3.21 -3.21
CA ALA A 335 -33.78 2.67 -2.96
C ALA A 335 -34.60 2.54 -4.26
N GLY A 336 -35.57 1.62 -4.27
CA GLY A 336 -36.53 1.43 -5.36
C GLY A 336 -37.62 2.52 -5.43
N THR A 337 -37.78 3.30 -4.37
CA THR A 337 -38.77 4.39 -4.26
C THR A 337 -38.14 5.71 -3.86
N ASP A 338 -38.72 6.81 -4.33
CA ASP A 338 -38.29 8.17 -3.97
C ASP A 338 -38.54 8.44 -2.48
N THR A 339 -37.75 9.35 -1.89
CA THR A 339 -37.87 9.80 -0.49
C THR A 339 -37.76 8.69 0.56
N SER A 340 -37.10 7.59 0.24
CA SER A 340 -36.88 6.47 1.16
C SER A 340 -35.85 6.85 2.24
N THR A 341 -35.83 6.11 3.34
CA THR A 341 -34.82 6.32 4.40
C THR A 341 -34.16 5.02 4.81
N CYS A 342 -32.89 5.07 5.21
CA CYS A 342 -32.13 3.92 5.66
C CYS A 342 -31.14 4.27 6.79
N PHE A 343 -30.61 3.24 7.43
CA PHE A 343 -29.46 3.33 8.32
C PHE A 343 -28.33 2.46 7.78
N GLY A 344 -27.11 2.84 8.12
CA GLY A 344 -25.92 2.07 7.81
C GLY A 344 -24.86 2.24 8.88
N ALA A 345 -24.08 1.18 9.11
CA ALA A 345 -22.92 1.19 9.98
C ALA A 345 -21.77 0.41 9.34
N MET A 346 -20.54 0.80 9.68
CA MET A 346 -19.30 0.12 9.34
C MET A 346 -18.45 -0.09 10.58
N ASP A 347 -17.86 -1.27 10.67
CA ASP A 347 -16.88 -1.63 11.68
C ASP A 347 -15.52 -1.84 11.01
N TRP A 348 -14.44 -1.48 11.70
CA TRP A 348 -13.08 -1.71 11.22
C TRP A 348 -12.12 -2.09 12.34
N GLU A 349 -10.98 -2.64 11.96
CA GLU A 349 -9.88 -3.02 12.82
C GLU A 349 -8.63 -2.23 12.41
N GLU A 350 -8.05 -1.47 13.35
CA GLU A 350 -6.78 -0.75 13.17
C GLU A 350 -5.62 -1.61 13.70
N VAL A 351 -4.84 -2.17 12.78
CA VAL A 351 -3.78 -3.16 13.08
C VAL A 351 -2.45 -2.48 13.41
N THR A 352 -2.08 -1.47 12.62
CA THR A 352 -0.90 -0.64 12.89
C THR A 352 -1.35 0.79 13.05
N ARG A 353 -0.76 1.49 14.02
CA ARG A 353 -1.00 2.90 14.31
C ARG A 353 0.14 3.74 13.79
#